data_AF-A0A835CRS2-F1
#
_entry.id   AF-A0A835CRS2-F1
#
_cell.length_a   1.000
_cell.length_b   1.000
_cell.length_c   1.000
_cell.angle_alpha   90.00
_cell.angle_beta   90.00
_cell.angle_gamma   90.00
#
_symmetry.space_group_name_H-M   'P 1'
#
loop_
_entity.id
_entity.type
_entity.pdbx_description
1 polymer ?
#
loop_
_entity_poly.entity_id
_entity_poly.type
_entity_poly.pdbx_seq_one_letter_code
_entity_poly.pdbx_strand_id
1 'polypeptide(L)'
;MIYISLKDEDELTGITSFWEMDMDSSSTTKTNEIGQTRDCQTIGIVILDIPCFKNSSCAIGFGTITFSLEGKNLQSPIPMFKLDASQAIVKILTPRYADNIDYSILAIKSSSIEKIFKLPMKNGVGDKLLTYLADKDFVESRPDVYASKNPESFRYCLVEFIMQEFVDGINIKIYTRTTSQQNAMMHMFQTEFPEIIEIDKDEKIKEAAMILEREIDLRINSNNNCKILAAKITTDLFIQ
;
A
#
# COMPACT_ATOMS: atom_id res chain seq x y z
N MET A 1 16.52 -8.73 -2.27
CA MET A 1 16.23 -8.44 -3.69
C MET A 1 15.71 -9.68 -4.38
N ILE A 2 14.74 -9.55 -5.27
CA ILE A 2 14.15 -10.69 -6.00
C ILE A 2 14.51 -10.58 -7.48
N TYR A 3 14.98 -11.67 -8.07
CA TYR A 3 15.34 -11.77 -9.49
C TYR A 3 14.44 -12.79 -10.15
N ILE A 4 13.92 -12.47 -11.33
CA ILE A 4 13.09 -13.36 -12.14
C ILE A 4 13.61 -13.34 -13.57
N SER A 5 13.69 -14.53 -14.18
CA SER A 5 13.94 -14.70 -15.60
C SER A 5 12.82 -15.52 -16.23
N LEU A 6 12.47 -15.19 -17.46
CA LEU A 6 11.57 -15.98 -18.29
C LEU A 6 12.37 -16.75 -19.31
N LYS A 7 11.95 -17.98 -19.56
CA LYS A 7 12.54 -18.82 -20.59
C LYS A 7 12.30 -18.17 -21.97
N ASP A 8 13.37 -18.07 -22.76
CA ASP A 8 13.34 -17.53 -24.12
C ASP A 8 13.01 -16.02 -24.23
N GLU A 9 13.21 -15.26 -23.15
CA GLU A 9 13.18 -13.79 -23.14
C GLU A 9 14.49 -13.18 -22.63
N ASP A 10 14.98 -12.18 -23.36
CA ASP A 10 16.26 -11.51 -23.07
C ASP A 10 16.12 -10.40 -22.01
N GLU A 11 14.98 -9.72 -21.97
CA GLU A 11 14.71 -8.63 -21.03
C GLU A 11 13.31 -8.73 -20.44
N LEU A 12 13.23 -8.70 -19.11
CA LEU A 12 11.98 -8.65 -18.37
C LEU A 12 12.01 -7.46 -17.42
N THR A 13 11.06 -6.55 -17.62
CA THR A 13 10.85 -5.41 -16.74
C THR A 13 9.82 -5.76 -15.68
N GLY A 14 10.03 -5.21 -14.48
CA GLY A 14 9.16 -5.47 -13.35
C GLY A 14 9.57 -4.67 -12.13
N ILE A 15 8.76 -4.82 -11.10
CA ILE A 15 8.96 -4.20 -9.80
C ILE A 15 8.93 -5.26 -8.71
N THR A 16 9.75 -5.05 -7.70
CA THR A 16 9.81 -5.91 -6.52
C THR A 16 9.62 -5.07 -5.28
N SER A 17 8.88 -5.58 -4.32
CA SER A 17 8.68 -4.91 -3.03
C SER A 17 8.49 -5.92 -1.92
N PHE A 18 8.90 -5.55 -0.73
CA PHE A 18 8.59 -6.30 0.49
C PHE A 18 7.56 -5.54 1.30
N TRP A 19 6.68 -6.29 1.95
CA TRP A 19 5.64 -5.77 2.81
C TRP A 19 5.69 -6.53 4.14
N GLU A 20 5.53 -5.81 5.23
CA GLU A 20 5.19 -6.40 6.51
C GLU A 20 3.68 -6.35 6.67
N MET A 21 3.12 -7.50 7.00
CA MET A 21 1.72 -7.68 7.33
C MET A 21 1.67 -8.11 8.79
N ASP A 22 1.01 -7.30 9.59
CA ASP A 22 0.62 -7.68 10.94
C ASP A 22 -0.47 -8.76 10.85
N MET A 23 -0.35 -9.82 11.65
CA MET A 23 -1.31 -10.93 11.62
C MET A 23 -2.57 -10.62 12.44
N ASP A 24 -2.48 -9.68 13.39
CA ASP A 24 -3.57 -9.29 14.29
C ASP A 24 -4.28 -8.01 13.85
N SER A 25 -3.69 -7.24 12.93
CA SER A 25 -4.30 -6.05 12.33
C SER A 25 -4.32 -6.14 10.80
N SER A 26 -5.21 -5.38 10.16
CA SER A 26 -5.22 -5.23 8.69
C SER A 26 -4.07 -4.35 8.18
N SER A 27 -3.15 -3.93 9.05
CA SER A 27 -2.07 -3.01 8.70
C SER A 27 -1.05 -3.68 7.79
N THR A 28 -0.63 -2.93 6.76
CA THR A 28 0.42 -3.37 5.84
C THR A 28 1.38 -2.23 5.57
N THR A 29 2.66 -2.46 5.78
CA THR A 29 3.71 -1.44 5.60
C THR A 29 4.75 -1.93 4.62
N LYS A 30 5.13 -1.09 3.67
CA LYS A 30 6.20 -1.41 2.72
C LYS A 30 7.54 -1.34 3.44
N THR A 31 8.35 -2.39 3.34
CA THR A 31 9.65 -2.50 4.00
C THR A 31 10.75 -2.83 2.99
N ASN A 32 12.00 -2.61 3.38
CA ASN A 32 13.18 -3.13 2.70
C ASN A 32 13.93 -4.19 3.53
N GLU A 33 13.41 -4.52 4.72
CA GLU A 33 14.02 -5.43 5.68
C GLU A 33 13.15 -6.67 5.89
N ILE A 34 13.74 -7.76 6.39
CA ILE A 34 13.05 -9.03 6.62
C ILE A 34 13.20 -9.39 8.09
N GLY A 35 12.09 -9.60 8.79
CA GLY A 35 12.08 -10.17 10.15
C GLY A 35 12.36 -9.18 11.28
N GLN A 36 11.90 -7.93 11.20
CA GLN A 36 12.08 -6.96 12.28
C GLN A 36 11.26 -7.31 13.55
N THR A 37 10.09 -7.93 13.39
CA THR A 37 9.12 -8.20 14.47
C THR A 37 8.63 -9.64 14.45
N ARG A 38 8.46 -10.24 15.63
CA ARG A 38 8.08 -11.66 15.77
C ARG A 38 6.65 -11.96 15.33
N ASP A 39 5.78 -10.95 15.30
CA ASP A 39 4.35 -11.09 15.04
C ASP A 39 3.95 -10.59 13.64
N CYS A 40 4.91 -10.17 12.82
CA CYS A 40 4.68 -9.71 11.46
C CYS A 40 5.19 -10.74 10.44
N GLN A 41 4.39 -11.00 9.41
CA GLN A 41 4.81 -11.77 8.24
C GLN A 41 5.40 -10.84 7.18
N THR A 42 6.65 -11.07 6.78
CA THR A 42 7.22 -10.39 5.61
C THR A 42 6.80 -11.11 4.32
N ILE A 43 6.19 -10.38 3.39
CA ILE A 43 5.71 -10.87 2.10
C ILE A 43 6.49 -10.18 0.98
N GLY A 44 7.14 -10.99 0.14
CA GLY A 44 7.79 -10.52 -1.09
C GLY A 44 6.81 -10.53 -2.26
N ILE A 45 6.63 -9.38 -2.91
CA ILE A 45 5.79 -9.23 -4.10
C ILE A 45 6.69 -8.92 -5.29
N VAL A 46 6.44 -9.62 -6.40
CA VAL A 46 7.04 -9.33 -7.70
C VAL A 46 5.96 -9.16 -8.74
N ILE A 47 6.07 -8.09 -9.53
CA ILE A 47 5.14 -7.76 -10.59
C ILE A 47 5.97 -7.57 -11.84
N LEU A 48 5.62 -8.34 -12.86
CA LEU A 48 6.34 -8.40 -14.12
C LEU A 48 5.45 -7.84 -15.21
N ASP A 49 6.07 -7.21 -16.19
CA ASP A 49 5.36 -6.88 -17.42
C ASP A 49 4.94 -8.15 -18.14
N ILE A 50 3.91 -8.01 -18.99
CA ILE A 50 3.36 -9.15 -19.72
C ILE A 50 4.43 -9.63 -20.70
N PRO A 51 4.79 -10.92 -20.67
CA PRO A 51 5.81 -11.45 -21.57
C PRO A 51 5.33 -11.52 -23.02
N CYS A 52 6.30 -11.47 -23.92
CA CYS A 52 6.17 -11.71 -25.34
C CYS A 52 6.00 -13.20 -25.65
N PHE A 53 4.81 -13.59 -26.08
CA PHE A 53 4.51 -14.95 -26.54
C PHE A 53 4.94 -15.20 -28.00
N LYS A 54 6.22 -14.92 -28.34
CA LYS A 54 6.71 -14.99 -29.74
C LYS A 54 6.86 -16.42 -30.25
N ASN A 55 7.54 -17.28 -29.48
CA ASN A 55 7.93 -18.64 -29.89
C ASN A 55 7.15 -19.74 -29.15
N SER A 56 6.34 -19.35 -28.16
CA SER A 56 5.58 -20.25 -27.31
C SER A 56 4.29 -19.56 -26.86
N SER A 57 3.19 -20.32 -26.79
CA SER A 57 1.92 -19.86 -26.20
C SER A 57 1.95 -19.84 -24.67
N CYS A 58 3.13 -20.10 -24.09
CA CYS A 58 3.37 -20.26 -22.66
C CYS A 58 4.71 -19.62 -22.28
N ALA A 59 4.69 -18.72 -21.31
CA ALA A 59 5.87 -18.19 -20.64
C ALA A 59 6.13 -19.01 -19.37
N ILE A 60 7.37 -19.46 -19.19
CA ILE A 60 7.82 -20.19 -18.01
C ILE A 60 8.85 -19.33 -17.29
N GLY A 61 8.60 -19.08 -16.01
CA GLY A 61 9.48 -18.25 -15.18
C GLY A 61 10.17 -19.02 -14.09
N PHE A 62 11.40 -18.58 -13.83
CA PHE A 62 12.25 -19.01 -12.73
C PHE A 62 12.64 -17.77 -11.95
N GLY A 63 12.82 -17.91 -10.65
CA GLY A 63 13.27 -16.78 -9.84
C GLY A 63 14.17 -17.20 -8.71
N THR A 64 14.85 -16.22 -8.14
CA THR A 64 15.70 -16.37 -6.97
C THR A 64 15.52 -15.15 -6.09
N ILE A 65 15.39 -15.37 -4.79
CA ILE A 65 15.42 -14.34 -3.76
C ILE A 65 16.84 -14.29 -3.20
N THR A 66 17.49 -13.14 -3.34
CA THR A 66 18.79 -12.86 -2.71
C THR A 66 18.58 -12.02 -1.47
N PHE A 67 19.12 -12.45 -0.34
CA PHE A 67 19.01 -11.76 0.95
C PHE A 67 20.32 -11.83 1.72
N SER A 68 20.53 -10.88 2.64
CA SER A 68 21.68 -10.88 3.54
C SER A 68 21.22 -11.32 4.93
N LEU A 69 21.92 -12.29 5.50
CA LEU A 69 21.69 -12.77 6.86
C LEU A 69 23.05 -12.80 7.57
N GLU A 70 23.18 -12.06 8.67
CA GLU A 70 24.42 -11.99 9.46
C GLU A 70 25.66 -11.65 8.62
N GLY A 71 25.50 -10.73 7.65
CA GLY A 71 26.57 -10.31 6.75
C GLY A 71 26.92 -11.31 5.63
N LYS A 72 26.19 -12.43 5.52
CA LYS A 72 26.33 -13.40 4.42
C LYS A 72 25.21 -13.21 3.40
N ASN A 73 25.58 -13.13 2.13
CA ASN A 73 24.63 -13.14 1.03
C ASN A 73 24.19 -14.56 0.73
N LEU A 74 22.89 -14.81 0.86
CA LEU A 74 22.23 -16.08 0.60
C LEU A 74 21.25 -15.94 -0.57
N GLN A 75 20.94 -17.08 -1.19
CA GLN A 75 19.98 -17.17 -2.28
C GLN A 75 19.01 -18.32 -2.03
N SER A 76 17.73 -18.09 -2.30
CA SER A 76 16.68 -19.10 -2.26
C SER A 76 15.93 -19.14 -3.59
N PRO A 77 15.77 -20.30 -4.24
CA PRO A 77 15.04 -20.39 -5.49
C PRO A 77 13.53 -20.19 -5.27
N ILE A 78 12.89 -19.49 -6.20
CA ILE A 78 11.44 -19.38 -6.30
C ILE A 78 10.95 -20.56 -7.15
N PRO A 79 9.87 -21.24 -6.76
CA PRO A 79 9.24 -22.27 -7.57
C PRO A 79 8.95 -21.78 -8.98
N MET A 80 9.19 -22.66 -9.96
CA MET A 80 8.88 -22.38 -11.36
C MET A 80 7.39 -22.04 -11.51
N PHE A 81 7.09 -20.98 -12.25
CA PHE A 81 5.72 -20.57 -12.55
C PHE A 81 5.47 -20.52 -14.05
N LYS A 82 4.20 -20.62 -14.43
CA LYS A 82 3.76 -20.70 -15.83
C LYS A 82 2.62 -19.71 -16.09
N LEU A 83 2.70 -19.01 -17.22
CA LEU A 83 1.64 -18.14 -17.72
C LEU A 83 1.32 -18.52 -19.17
N ASP A 84 0.08 -18.93 -19.43
CA ASP A 84 -0.40 -19.21 -20.79
C ASP A 84 -0.95 -17.94 -21.45
N ALA A 85 -0.83 -17.81 -22.77
CA ALA A 85 -1.29 -16.63 -23.52
C ALA A 85 -2.79 -16.35 -23.36
N SER A 86 -3.61 -17.41 -23.29
CA SER A 86 -5.05 -17.28 -22.99
C SER A 86 -5.29 -16.76 -21.58
N GLN A 87 -4.45 -17.15 -20.61
CA GLN A 87 -4.51 -16.62 -19.25
C GLN A 87 -4.05 -15.17 -19.20
N ALA A 88 -3.09 -14.76 -20.03
CA ALA A 88 -2.75 -13.35 -20.17
C ALA A 88 -3.99 -12.59 -20.66
N ILE A 89 -4.60 -12.96 -21.79
CA ILE A 89 -5.76 -12.24 -22.35
C ILE A 89 -6.96 -12.18 -21.39
N VAL A 90 -7.34 -13.31 -20.80
CA VAL A 90 -8.54 -13.41 -19.93
C VAL A 90 -8.29 -12.80 -18.54
N LYS A 91 -7.06 -12.88 -18.02
CA LYS A 91 -6.72 -12.42 -16.66
C LYS A 91 -5.95 -11.09 -16.64
N ILE A 92 -5.74 -10.46 -17.80
CA ILE A 92 -5.17 -9.11 -17.91
C ILE A 92 -5.96 -8.11 -17.07
N LEU A 93 -7.21 -8.38 -16.66
CA LEU A 93 -8.11 -7.42 -16.01
C LEU A 93 -8.23 -7.47 -14.47
N THR A 94 -7.69 -8.48 -13.80
CA THR A 94 -7.84 -8.62 -12.34
C THR A 94 -6.49 -9.06 -11.79
N PRO A 95 -5.94 -8.48 -10.69
CA PRO A 95 -4.88 -9.21 -10.01
C PRO A 95 -5.49 -10.57 -9.73
N ARG A 96 -4.74 -11.67 -9.89
CA ARG A 96 -5.24 -12.93 -9.36
C ARG A 96 -5.52 -12.62 -7.89
N TYR A 97 -6.79 -12.51 -7.52
CA TYR A 97 -7.21 -12.77 -6.16
C TYR A 97 -6.60 -14.13 -5.92
N ALA A 98 -5.44 -14.15 -5.27
CA ALA A 98 -4.91 -15.40 -4.79
C ALA A 98 -6.02 -15.97 -3.89
N ASP A 99 -5.93 -17.25 -3.53
CA ASP A 99 -6.86 -17.78 -2.53
C ASP A 99 -6.88 -16.90 -1.26
N ASN A 100 -5.84 -16.07 -1.07
CA ASN A 100 -5.79 -14.94 -0.17
C ASN A 100 -5.91 -13.55 -0.89
N ILE A 101 -6.97 -12.79 -0.56
CA ILE A 101 -7.22 -11.42 -1.05
C ILE A 101 -6.13 -10.41 -0.65
N ASP A 102 -5.47 -10.62 0.48
CA ASP A 102 -4.43 -9.74 0.99
C ASP A 102 -3.24 -9.65 0.04
N TYR A 103 -2.82 -10.77 -0.55
CA TYR A 103 -1.70 -10.79 -1.50
C TYR A 103 -2.02 -10.00 -2.77
N SER A 104 -3.29 -9.94 -3.14
CA SER A 104 -3.76 -9.20 -4.31
C SER A 104 -3.86 -7.71 -4.03
N ILE A 105 -4.29 -7.33 -2.84
CA ILE A 105 -4.21 -5.95 -2.33
C ILE A 105 -2.75 -5.50 -2.33
N LEU A 106 -1.83 -6.30 -1.76
CA LEU A 106 -0.40 -5.98 -1.76
C LEU A 106 0.17 -5.88 -3.18
N ALA A 107 -0.23 -6.76 -4.09
CA ALA A 107 0.17 -6.67 -5.50
C ALA A 107 -0.28 -5.34 -6.13
N ILE A 108 -1.53 -4.93 -5.93
CA ILE A 108 -1.98 -3.62 -6.42
C ILE A 108 -1.15 -2.51 -5.78
N LYS A 109 -1.07 -2.45 -4.43
CA LYS A 109 -0.32 -1.41 -3.70
C LYS A 109 1.13 -1.30 -4.17
N SER A 110 1.79 -2.43 -4.43
CA SER A 110 3.18 -2.50 -4.92
C SER A 110 3.36 -1.81 -6.27
N SER A 111 2.34 -1.90 -7.12
CA SER A 111 2.30 -1.37 -8.49
C SER A 111 1.67 0.02 -8.59
N SER A 112 1.22 0.58 -7.48
CA SER A 112 0.47 1.83 -7.47
C SER A 112 1.34 3.02 -7.09
N ILE A 113 0.95 4.17 -7.62
CA ILE A 113 1.29 5.47 -7.08
C ILE A 113 0.35 5.70 -5.89
N GLU A 114 0.95 5.93 -4.73
CA GLU A 114 0.25 6.22 -3.47
C GLU A 114 0.10 7.73 -3.29
N LYS A 115 -1.07 8.16 -2.80
CA LYS A 115 -1.29 9.51 -2.32
C LYS A 115 -2.10 9.50 -1.03
N ILE A 116 -1.81 10.44 -0.13
CA ILE A 116 -2.46 10.51 1.17
C ILE A 116 -3.25 11.81 1.24
N PHE A 117 -4.46 11.70 1.76
CA PHE A 117 -5.38 12.80 1.99
C PHE A 117 -5.83 12.84 3.42
N LYS A 118 -6.13 14.04 3.92
CA LYS A 118 -6.83 14.24 5.19
C LYS A 118 -8.22 14.76 4.90
N LEU A 119 -9.22 14.09 5.45
CA LEU A 119 -10.60 14.55 5.44
C LEU A 119 -11.01 14.90 6.89
N PRO A 120 -11.23 16.18 7.22
CA PRO A 120 -11.67 16.58 8.55
C PRO A 120 -12.98 15.89 8.95
N MET A 121 -12.99 15.25 10.12
CA MET A 121 -14.15 14.53 10.64
C MET A 121 -15.17 15.53 11.18
N LYS A 122 -16.24 15.76 10.43
CA LYS A 122 -17.46 16.44 10.88
C LYS A 122 -18.59 15.42 10.98
N ASN A 123 -19.64 15.75 11.73
CA ASN A 123 -20.79 14.86 11.90
C ASN A 123 -21.34 14.38 10.55
N GLY A 124 -21.40 13.06 10.35
CA GLY A 124 -21.96 12.42 9.14
C GLY A 124 -21.01 12.29 7.94
N VAL A 125 -19.76 12.76 8.03
CA VAL A 125 -18.79 12.65 6.91
C VAL A 125 -18.44 11.20 6.59
N GLY A 126 -18.34 10.33 7.60
CA GLY A 126 -18.06 8.90 7.41
C GLY A 126 -19.12 8.21 6.55
N ASP A 127 -20.40 8.33 6.90
CA ASP A 127 -21.50 7.73 6.14
C ASP A 127 -21.59 8.28 4.71
N LYS A 128 -21.36 9.59 4.55
CA LYS A 128 -21.30 10.25 3.24
C LYS A 128 -20.17 9.68 2.38
N LEU A 129 -18.99 9.47 2.98
CA LEU A 129 -17.81 8.91 2.30
C LEU A 129 -18.05 7.47 1.85
N LEU A 130 -18.65 6.63 2.71
CA LEU A 130 -18.98 5.25 2.37
C LEU A 130 -20.04 5.19 1.25
N THR A 131 -21.08 6.03 1.33
CA THR A 131 -22.11 6.13 0.29
C THR A 131 -21.49 6.56 -1.04
N TYR A 132 -20.62 7.57 -1.01
CA TYR A 132 -19.91 8.03 -2.20
C TYR A 132 -19.06 6.95 -2.85
N LEU A 133 -18.30 6.17 -2.07
CA LEU A 133 -17.52 5.06 -2.59
C LEU A 133 -18.41 4.00 -3.25
N ALA A 134 -19.52 3.64 -2.61
CA ALA A 134 -20.48 2.70 -3.16
C ALA A 134 -21.07 3.19 -4.49
N ASP A 135 -21.44 4.47 -4.59
CA ASP A 135 -21.94 5.11 -5.82
C ASP A 135 -20.90 5.13 -6.97
N LYS A 136 -19.61 4.93 -6.65
CA LYS A 136 -18.50 4.86 -7.60
C LYS A 136 -17.99 3.43 -7.82
N ASP A 137 -18.79 2.42 -7.47
CA ASP A 137 -18.46 1.00 -7.60
C ASP A 137 -17.23 0.55 -6.80
N PHE A 138 -16.88 1.27 -5.72
CA PHE A 138 -15.89 0.79 -4.76
C PHE A 138 -16.56 -0.12 -3.75
N VAL A 139 -15.96 -1.29 -3.53
CA VAL A 139 -16.47 -2.29 -2.59
C VAL A 139 -15.37 -2.63 -1.59
N GLU A 140 -15.77 -2.75 -0.32
CA GLU A 140 -14.87 -3.19 0.73
C GLU A 140 -14.33 -4.59 0.41
N SER A 141 -13.01 -4.66 0.25
CA SER A 141 -12.27 -5.89 -0.04
C SER A 141 -11.70 -6.52 1.24
N ARG A 142 -11.45 -5.68 2.24
CA ARG A 142 -10.91 -5.98 3.57
C ARG A 142 -11.28 -4.80 4.48
N PRO A 143 -11.34 -4.95 5.82
CA PRO A 143 -11.56 -3.82 6.71
C PRO A 143 -10.72 -2.60 6.31
N ASP A 144 -11.41 -1.48 6.12
CA ASP A 144 -10.87 -0.18 5.73
C ASP A 144 -10.23 -0.09 4.33
N VAL A 145 -10.26 -1.16 3.52
CA VAL A 145 -9.69 -1.18 2.16
C VAL A 145 -10.77 -1.46 1.12
N TYR A 146 -11.03 -0.47 0.28
CA TYR A 146 -12.03 -0.46 -0.76
C TYR A 146 -11.37 -0.59 -2.13
N ALA A 147 -11.82 -1.54 -2.93
CA ALA A 147 -11.34 -1.77 -4.28
C ALA A 147 -12.42 -1.41 -5.30
N SER A 148 -12.01 -0.72 -6.37
CA SER A 148 -12.91 -0.45 -7.49
C SER A 148 -13.28 -1.74 -8.23
N LYS A 149 -14.58 -1.94 -8.45
CA LYS A 149 -15.12 -2.97 -9.35
C LYS A 149 -15.30 -2.46 -10.78
N ASN A 150 -15.12 -1.17 -11.03
CA ASN A 150 -15.27 -0.59 -12.35
C ASN A 150 -14.06 -0.93 -13.24
N PRO A 151 -14.23 -1.75 -14.29
CA PRO A 151 -13.12 -2.23 -15.11
C PRO A 151 -12.58 -1.16 -16.09
N GLU A 152 -13.31 -0.06 -16.28
CA GLU A 152 -12.99 0.96 -17.28
C GLU A 152 -12.26 2.17 -16.67
N SER A 153 -12.82 2.79 -15.64
CA SER A 153 -12.33 4.09 -15.15
C SER A 153 -11.32 3.97 -14.01
N PHE A 154 -11.60 3.13 -13.03
CA PHE A 154 -10.80 3.03 -11.79
C PHE A 154 -10.22 1.63 -11.58
N ARG A 155 -9.90 0.95 -12.68
CA ARG A 155 -9.35 -0.39 -12.59
C ARG A 155 -8.06 -0.41 -11.77
N TYR A 156 -8.00 -1.34 -10.82
CA TYR A 156 -6.91 -1.46 -9.82
C TYR A 156 -6.71 -0.24 -8.93
N CYS A 157 -7.73 0.59 -8.76
CA CYS A 157 -7.69 1.63 -7.74
C CYS A 157 -8.10 1.06 -6.40
N LEU A 158 -7.34 1.39 -5.35
CA LEU A 158 -7.69 1.13 -3.97
C LEU A 158 -7.83 2.43 -3.21
N VAL A 159 -8.76 2.44 -2.26
CA VAL A 159 -8.91 3.47 -1.24
C VAL A 159 -8.77 2.78 0.11
N GLU A 160 -7.81 3.21 0.90
CA GLU A 160 -7.57 2.69 2.25
C GLU A 160 -7.78 3.79 3.27
N PHE A 161 -8.61 3.52 4.28
CA PHE A 161 -8.81 4.42 5.39
C PHE A 161 -7.84 4.09 6.51
N ILE A 162 -7.25 5.14 7.06
CA ILE A 162 -6.38 5.07 8.22
C ILE A 162 -7.06 5.87 9.30
N MET A 163 -7.77 5.15 10.16
CA MET A 163 -8.34 5.69 11.38
C MET A 163 -7.19 5.83 12.40
N GLN A 164 -6.96 7.05 12.87
CA GLN A 164 -6.03 7.31 13.98
C GLN A 164 -6.86 7.85 15.14
N GLU A 165 -6.78 7.21 16.30
CA GLU A 165 -7.61 7.52 17.49
C GLU A 165 -7.50 8.98 17.98
N PHE A 166 -6.46 9.72 17.56
CA PHE A 166 -6.13 11.05 18.08
C PHE A 166 -6.01 12.15 17.02
N VAL A 167 -6.45 11.90 15.78
CA VAL A 167 -6.38 12.90 14.71
C VAL A 167 -7.78 13.41 14.37
N ASP A 168 -7.94 14.73 14.32
CA ASP A 168 -9.15 15.40 13.79
C ASP A 168 -9.27 15.13 12.28
N GLY A 169 -9.78 13.96 11.92
CA GLY A 169 -10.01 13.56 10.54
C GLY A 169 -9.64 12.12 10.21
N ILE A 170 -10.07 11.68 9.03
CA ILE A 170 -9.71 10.41 8.44
C ILE A 170 -8.56 10.65 7.47
N ASN A 171 -7.49 9.87 7.59
CA ASN A 171 -6.48 9.80 6.57
C ASN A 171 -6.89 8.79 5.51
N ILE A 172 -6.93 9.21 4.25
CA ILE A 172 -7.35 8.39 3.11
C ILE A 172 -6.14 8.18 2.22
N LYS A 173 -5.70 6.94 2.07
CA LYS A 173 -4.69 6.56 1.08
C LYS A 173 -5.38 6.14 -0.21
N ILE A 174 -4.98 6.73 -1.32
CA ILE A 174 -5.44 6.33 -2.64
C ILE A 174 -4.27 5.72 -3.39
N TYR A 175 -4.49 4.51 -3.89
CA TYR A 175 -3.58 3.77 -4.73
C TYR A 175 -4.11 3.75 -6.16
N THR A 176 -3.34 4.26 -7.12
CA THR A 176 -3.73 4.31 -8.54
C THR A 176 -2.59 3.82 -9.42
N ARG A 177 -2.88 3.34 -10.63
CA ARG A 177 -1.82 2.81 -11.51
C ARG A 177 -1.09 3.91 -12.27
N THR A 178 -1.77 5.02 -12.56
CA THR A 178 -1.22 6.12 -13.36
C THR A 178 -1.49 7.48 -12.70
N THR A 179 -0.65 8.46 -13.00
CA THR A 179 -0.85 9.85 -12.55
C THR A 179 -2.17 10.42 -13.04
N SER A 180 -2.63 10.04 -14.24
CA SER A 180 -3.93 10.46 -14.76
C SER A 180 -5.09 9.93 -13.93
N GLN A 181 -5.06 8.65 -13.54
CA GLN A 181 -6.05 8.09 -12.62
C GLN A 181 -6.00 8.77 -11.25
N GLN A 182 -4.81 9.05 -10.75
CA GLN A 182 -4.61 9.77 -9.49
C GLN A 182 -5.26 11.16 -9.53
N ASN A 183 -5.01 11.93 -10.59
CA ASN A 183 -5.56 13.27 -10.76
C ASN A 183 -7.09 13.24 -10.93
N ALA A 184 -7.62 12.23 -11.65
CA ALA A 184 -9.06 12.06 -11.78
C ALA A 184 -9.71 11.75 -10.43
N MET A 185 -9.14 10.82 -9.66
CA MET A 185 -9.59 10.49 -8.30
C MET A 185 -9.54 11.72 -7.40
N MET A 186 -8.45 12.48 -7.43
CA MET A 186 -8.31 13.73 -6.68
C MET A 186 -9.47 14.69 -6.95
N HIS A 187 -9.70 15.03 -8.21
CA HIS A 187 -10.76 15.97 -8.57
C HIS A 187 -12.14 15.45 -8.17
N MET A 188 -12.35 14.15 -8.30
CA MET A 188 -13.57 13.50 -7.85
C MET A 188 -13.79 13.64 -6.34
N PHE A 189 -12.76 13.40 -5.53
CA PHE A 189 -12.83 13.60 -4.08
C PHE A 189 -13.03 15.08 -3.71
N GLN A 190 -12.27 15.99 -4.30
CA GLN A 190 -12.38 17.44 -4.02
C GLN A 190 -13.74 18.03 -4.41
N THR A 191 -14.40 17.46 -5.43
CA THR A 191 -15.74 17.90 -5.83
C THR A 191 -16.78 17.55 -4.76
N GLU A 192 -16.69 16.35 -4.19
CA GLU A 192 -17.65 15.87 -3.18
C GLU A 192 -17.30 16.30 -1.75
N PHE A 193 -16.00 16.46 -1.50
CA PHE A 193 -15.39 16.82 -0.22
C PHE A 193 -14.40 17.97 -0.42
N PRO A 194 -14.88 19.22 -0.61
CA PRO A 194 -14.01 20.38 -0.86
C PRO A 194 -12.99 20.66 0.27
N GLU A 195 -13.26 20.16 1.47
CA GLU A 195 -12.38 20.26 2.63
C GLU A 195 -11.24 19.22 2.65
N ILE A 196 -11.14 18.33 1.66
CA ILE A 196 -10.08 17.33 1.59
C ILE A 196 -8.73 18.00 1.28
N ILE A 197 -7.72 17.68 2.08
CA ILE A 197 -6.38 18.25 1.96
C ILE A 197 -5.42 17.13 1.56
N GLU A 198 -4.61 17.37 0.54
CA GLU A 198 -3.49 16.48 0.19
C GLU A 198 -2.40 16.60 1.26
N ILE A 199 -1.98 15.47 1.83
CA ILE A 199 -0.81 15.43 2.73
C ILE A 199 0.37 14.93 1.90
N ASP A 200 1.40 15.76 1.78
CA ASP A 200 2.62 15.32 1.12
C ASP A 200 3.40 14.33 2.01
N LYS A 201 4.15 13.38 1.44
CA LYS A 201 4.92 12.42 2.27
C LYS A 201 5.94 13.13 3.17
N ASP A 202 6.45 14.27 2.73
CA ASP A 202 7.32 15.15 3.53
C ASP A 202 6.58 15.86 4.67
N GLU A 203 5.26 16.07 4.54
CA GLU A 203 4.45 16.60 5.65
C GLU A 203 4.27 15.58 6.77
N LYS A 204 4.25 14.27 6.49
CA LYS A 204 4.29 13.26 7.57
C LYS A 204 5.60 13.31 8.36
N ILE A 205 6.73 13.53 7.70
CA ILE A 205 8.02 13.73 8.36
C ILE A 205 8.00 15.03 9.16
N LYS A 206 7.41 16.10 8.63
CA LYS A 206 7.23 17.37 9.36
C LYS A 206 6.27 17.22 10.54
N GLU A 207 5.19 16.45 10.41
CA GLU A 207 4.21 16.20 11.46
C GLU A 207 4.82 15.36 12.57
N ALA A 208 5.56 14.30 12.21
CA ALA A 208 6.39 13.53 13.15
C ALA A 208 7.43 14.42 13.84
N ALA A 209 8.12 15.29 13.10
CA ALA A 209 9.07 16.24 13.66
C ALA A 209 8.39 17.25 14.61
N MET A 210 7.22 17.79 14.26
CA MET A 210 6.44 18.70 15.11
C MET A 210 5.94 18.02 16.38
N ILE A 211 5.52 16.76 16.29
CA ILE A 211 5.09 15.95 17.44
C ILE A 211 6.29 15.72 18.38
N LEU A 212 7.44 15.36 17.82
CA LEU A 212 8.69 15.19 18.58
C LEU A 212 9.15 16.51 19.22
N GLU A 213 9.14 17.62 18.47
CA GLU A 213 9.46 18.95 18.99
C GLU A 213 8.54 19.33 20.15
N ARG A 214 7.24 19.08 20.02
CA ARG A 214 6.26 19.32 21.08
C ARG A 214 6.54 18.48 22.32
N GLU A 215 6.94 17.23 22.17
CA GLU A 215 7.34 16.38 23.30
C GLU A 215 8.59 16.95 23.98
N ILE A 216 9.60 17.33 23.20
CA ILE A 216 10.84 17.92 23.69
C ILE A 216 10.53 19.22 24.46
N ASP A 217 9.70 20.10 23.90
CA ASP A 217 9.28 21.35 24.55
C ASP A 217 8.52 21.10 25.86
N LEU A 218 7.65 20.08 25.90
CA LEU A 218 6.94 19.71 27.13
C LEU A 218 7.89 19.14 28.18
N ARG A 219 8.91 18.38 27.80
CA ARG A 219 9.94 17.88 28.72
C ARG A 219 10.82 18.99 29.28
N ILE A 220 11.10 20.04 28.48
CA ILE A 220 11.94 21.17 28.89
C ILE A 220 11.15 22.17 29.74
N ASN A 221 9.92 22.51 29.32
CA ASN A 221 9.19 23.66 29.86
C ASN A 221 8.00 23.28 30.77
N SER A 222 7.59 22.01 30.86
CA SER A 222 6.44 21.58 31.66
C SER A 222 6.84 20.75 32.88
N ASN A 223 6.28 21.09 34.05
CA ASN A 223 6.33 20.23 35.24
C ASN A 223 5.16 19.23 35.30
N ASN A 224 4.34 19.14 34.25
CA ASN A 224 3.16 18.27 34.23
C ASN A 224 3.50 16.92 33.57
N ASN A 225 3.83 15.95 34.42
CA ASN A 225 4.19 14.59 34.01
C ASN A 225 3.11 13.91 33.15
N CYS A 226 1.83 14.20 33.36
CA CYS A 226 0.76 13.60 32.54
C CYS A 226 0.79 14.10 31.10
N LYS A 227 1.10 15.38 30.88
CA LYS A 227 1.24 15.94 29.51
C LYS A 227 2.48 15.42 28.80
N ILE A 228 3.58 15.25 29.54
CA ILE A 228 4.81 14.65 29.01
C ILE A 228 4.55 13.20 28.60
N LEU A 229 3.88 12.41 29.44
CA LEU A 229 3.58 11.01 29.15
C LEU A 229 2.67 10.87 27.92
N ALA A 230 1.63 11.70 27.82
CA ALA A 230 0.74 11.72 26.66
C ALA A 230 1.49 12.09 25.38
N ALA A 231 2.33 13.13 25.42
CA ALA A 231 3.13 13.53 24.27
C ALA A 231 4.12 12.43 23.83
N LYS A 232 4.77 11.75 24.79
CA LYS A 232 5.65 10.61 24.51
C LYS A 232 4.91 9.46 23.82
N ILE A 233 3.73 9.08 24.31
CA ILE A 233 2.91 8.04 23.68
C ILE A 233 2.57 8.43 22.24
N THR A 234 2.25 9.70 21.99
CA THR A 234 1.98 10.21 20.64
C THR A 234 3.22 10.15 19.74
N THR A 235 4.39 10.52 20.25
CA THR A 235 5.66 10.40 19.50
C THR A 235 5.98 8.95 19.17
N ASP A 236 5.88 8.05 20.15
CA ASP A 236 6.17 6.61 19.98
C ASP A 236 5.22 5.95 18.96
N LEU A 237 4.01 6.51 18.76
CA LEU A 237 3.05 6.08 17.74
C LEU A 237 3.31 6.67 16.34
N PHE A 238 3.98 7.83 16.25
CA PHE A 238 4.24 8.53 14.99
C PHE A 238 5.62 8.27 14.41
N ILE A 239 6.59 7.91 15.25
CA ILE A 239 7.98 7.65 14.87
C ILE A 239 8.27 6.18 15.18
N GLN A 240 7.93 5.31 14.23
CA GLN A 240 8.41 3.91 14.17
C GLN A 240 9.27 3.74 12.93
#